data_AF-A0A439DZA1-F1
#
_entry.id   AF-A0A439DZA1-F1
#
_cell.length_a   1.000
_cell.length_b   1.000
_cell.length_c   1.000
_cell.angle_alpha   90.00
_cell.angle_beta   90.00
_cell.angle_gamma   90.00
#
_symmetry.space_group_name_H-M   'P 1'
#
loop_
_entity.id
_entity.type
_entity.pdbx_description
1 polymer ?
#
loop_
_entity_poly.entity_id
_entity_poly.type
_entity_poly.pdbx_seq_one_letter_code
_entity_poly.pdbx_strand_id
1 'polypeptide(L)'
;MHSVRLEVGALCAVVPDAMQFCFELATEGTVADGARLDLDVQPGSARCRTCGENFVLPDLILLCPCGSADVEVVAGRDLKILSMEVS
;
A
#
# COMPACT_ATOMS: atom_id res chain seq x y z
N MET A 1 17.29 0.69 15.80
CA MET A 1 16.63 0.24 14.55
C MET A 1 17.01 1.22 13.45
N HIS A 2 17.45 0.77 12.27
CA HIS A 2 17.99 1.65 11.22
C HIS A 2 16.97 1.95 10.11
N SER A 3 16.23 0.95 9.64
CA SER A 3 15.26 1.14 8.57
C SER A 3 14.10 0.15 8.68
N VAL A 4 12.95 0.56 8.13
CA VAL A 4 11.78 -0.31 7.91
C VAL A 4 11.32 -0.11 6.48
N ARG A 5 11.06 -1.21 5.78
CA ARG A 5 10.43 -1.18 4.46
C ARG A 5 9.00 -1.70 4.56
N LEU A 6 8.05 -0.93 4.05
CA LEU A 6 6.64 -1.29 4.01
C LEU A 6 6.17 -1.43 2.57
N GLU A 7 5.43 -2.49 2.29
CA GLU A 7 4.55 -2.58 1.13
C GLU A 7 3.21 -1.95 1.50
N VAL A 8 2.72 -1.02 0.67
CA VAL A 8 1.43 -0.35 0.88
C VAL A 8 0.61 -0.46 -0.40
N GLY A 9 -0.58 -1.03 -0.29
CA GLY A 9 -1.53 -1.06 -1.40
C GLY A 9 -2.10 0.31 -1.73
N ALA A 10 -2.18 0.66 -3.01
CA ALA A 10 -2.71 1.95 -3.48
C ALA A 10 -4.17 2.21 -3.03
N LEU A 11 -4.94 1.14 -2.76
CA LEU A 11 -6.32 1.24 -2.31
C LEU A 11 -6.45 1.41 -0.78
N CYS A 12 -5.34 1.44 -0.04
CA CYS A 12 -5.32 1.83 1.37
C CYS A 12 -5.49 3.35 1.57
N ALA A 13 -5.48 4.14 0.49
CA ALA A 13 -5.60 5.61 0.51
C ALA A 13 -4.57 6.30 1.43
N VAL A 14 -3.39 5.70 1.57
CA VAL A 14 -2.28 6.28 2.32
C VAL A 14 -1.63 7.38 1.48
N VAL A 15 -1.41 8.54 2.10
CA VAL A 15 -0.57 9.61 1.53
C VAL A 15 0.87 9.38 2.01
N PRO A 16 1.82 9.03 1.12
CA PRO A 16 3.19 8.65 1.51
C PRO A 16 3.89 9.67 2.40
N ASP A 17 3.74 10.96 2.09
CA ASP A 17 4.38 12.05 2.84
C ASP A 17 3.82 12.16 4.26
N ALA A 18 2.50 12.01 4.42
CA ALA A 18 1.86 12.02 5.73
C ALA A 18 2.29 10.80 6.57
N MET A 19 2.46 9.64 5.94
CA MET A 19 2.91 8.43 6.62
C MET A 19 4.36 8.56 7.09
N GLN A 20 5.25 9.11 6.26
CA GLN A 20 6.63 9.40 6.64
C GLN A 20 6.69 10.40 7.80
N PHE A 21 5.93 11.49 7.73
CA PHE A 21 5.85 12.47 8.82
C PHE A 21 5.37 11.86 10.14
N CYS A 22 4.28 11.09 10.10
CA CYS A 22 3.75 10.41 11.29
C CYS A 22 4.73 9.38 11.85
N PHE A 23 5.51 8.71 10.98
CA PHE A 23 6.53 7.77 11.41
C PHE A 23 7.66 8.47 12.16
N GLU A 24 8.20 9.57 11.62
CA GLU A 24 9.22 10.37 12.30
C GLU A 24 8.76 10.83 13.70
N LEU A 25 7.53 11.36 13.79
CA LEU A 25 6.95 11.77 15.07
C LEU A 25 6.76 10.60 16.04
N ALA A 26 6.40 9.41 15.53
CA ALA A 26 6.17 8.24 16.36
C ALA A 26 7.46 7.59 16.87
N THR A 27 8.58 7.78 16.17
CA THR A 27 9.88 7.20 16.54
C THR A 27 10.74 8.12 17.40
N GLU A 28 10.43 9.41 17.48
CA GLU A 28 11.16 10.40 18.27
C GLU A 28 11.36 9.94 19.73
N GLY A 29 12.60 9.96 20.22
CA GLY A 29 12.94 9.56 21.59
C GLY A 29 12.83 8.06 21.88
N THR A 30 12.61 7.21 20.87
CA THR A 30 12.58 5.75 20.99
C THR A 30 13.88 5.09 20.50
N VAL A 31 13.99 3.76 20.59
CA VAL A 31 15.10 2.98 19.98
C VAL A 31 15.10 3.01 18.44
N ALA A 32 14.04 3.57 17.85
CA ALA A 32 13.85 3.76 16.43
C ALA A 32 14.06 5.23 16.00
N ASP A 33 14.47 6.11 16.91
CA ASP A 33 14.75 7.50 16.57
C ASP A 33 15.80 7.60 15.45
N GLY A 34 15.50 8.43 14.45
CA GLY A 34 16.28 8.55 13.21
C GLY A 34 16.19 7.37 12.24
N ALA A 35 15.32 6.38 12.47
CA ALA A 35 15.12 5.30 11.51
C ALA A 35 14.49 5.80 10.20
N ARG A 36 14.87 5.19 9.08
CA ARG A 36 14.29 5.49 7.76
C ARG A 36 13.06 4.63 7.49
N LEU A 37 12.00 5.23 6.97
CA LEU A 37 10.85 4.52 6.43
C LEU A 37 10.89 4.52 4.90
N ASP A 38 11.01 3.33 4.30
CA ASP A 38 10.88 3.13 2.86
C ASP A 38 9.49 2.58 2.52
N LEU A 39 8.78 3.25 1.61
CA LEU A 39 7.44 2.84 1.15
C LEU A 39 7.51 2.28 -0.26
N ASP A 40 7.03 1.06 -0.43
CA ASP A 40 6.80 0.40 -1.71
C ASP A 40 5.30 0.39 -2.01
N VAL A 41 4.84 1.28 -2.88
CA VAL A 41 3.42 1.43 -3.19
C VAL A 41 3.04 0.51 -4.35
N GLN A 42 2.22 -0.49 -4.05
CA GLN A 42 1.76 -1.48 -5.02
C GLN A 42 0.38 -1.13 -5.55
N PRO A 43 0.15 -1.17 -6.87
CA PRO A 43 -1.17 -0.90 -7.44
C PRO A 43 -2.18 -1.93 -6.96
N GLY A 44 -3.47 -1.55 -6.99
CA GLY A 44 -4.54 -2.52 -6.81
C GLY A 44 -4.66 -3.46 -8.00
N SER A 45 -5.31 -4.59 -7.76
CA SER A 45 -5.77 -5.46 -8.83
C SER A 45 -7.14 -6.01 -8.51
N ALA A 46 -7.91 -6.27 -9.55
CA ALA A 46 -9.25 -6.81 -9.44
C ALA A 46 -9.53 -7.84 -10.51
N ARG A 47 -10.53 -8.66 -10.23
CA ARG A 47 -11.13 -9.63 -11.15
C ARG A 47 -12.58 -9.26 -11.41
N CYS A 48 -12.95 -9.13 -12.68
CA CYS A 48 -14.35 -8.92 -13.04
C CYS A 48 -15.14 -10.24 -12.91
N ARG A 49 -16.26 -10.21 -12.19
CA ARG A 49 -17.14 -11.38 -12.05
C ARG A 49 -18.04 -11.60 -13.26
N THR A 50 -18.21 -10.58 -14.10
CA THR A 50 -18.99 -10.66 -15.35
C THR A 50 -18.19 -11.27 -16.51
N CYS A 51 -16.97 -10.80 -16.78
CA CYS A 51 -16.17 -11.26 -17.92
C CYS A 51 -14.97 -12.14 -17.54
N GLY A 52 -14.63 -12.22 -16.25
CA GLY A 52 -13.52 -13.03 -15.74
C GLY A 52 -12.13 -12.36 -15.82
N GLU A 53 -12.02 -11.19 -16.47
CA GLU A 53 -10.76 -10.47 -16.69
C GLU A 53 -10.10 -10.03 -15.37
N ASN A 54 -8.78 -10.16 -15.29
CA ASN A 54 -7.97 -9.56 -14.23
C ASN A 54 -7.37 -8.26 -14.73
N PHE A 55 -7.48 -7.18 -13.95
CA PHE A 55 -7.00 -5.87 -14.36
C PHE A 55 -6.43 -5.07 -13.19
N VAL A 56 -5.55 -4.13 -13.51
CA VAL A 56 -4.91 -3.24 -12.54
C VAL A 56 -5.86 -2.11 -12.16
N LEU A 57 -5.91 -1.80 -10.88
CA LEU A 57 -6.64 -0.67 -10.30
C LEU A 57 -5.61 0.36 -9.81
N PRO A 58 -5.38 1.44 -10.57
CA PRO A 58 -4.48 2.52 -10.10
C PRO A 58 -5.11 3.33 -8.96
N ASP A 59 -6.43 3.32 -8.84
CA ASP A 59 -7.21 4.07 -7.85
C ASP A 59 -8.50 3.31 -7.47
N LEU A 60 -9.41 3.99 -6.76
CA LEU A 60 -10.67 3.42 -6.26
C LEU A 60 -11.79 3.37 -7.34
N ILE A 61 -11.49 3.58 -8.62
CA ILE A 61 -12.45 3.44 -9.71
C ILE A 61 -12.57 1.97 -10.10
N LEU A 62 -13.62 1.33 -9.57
CA LEU A 62 -13.91 -0.10 -9.73
C LEU A 62 -14.70 -0.39 -11.02
N LEU A 63 -14.12 -0.08 -12.17
CA LEU A 63 -14.76 -0.33 -13.48
C LEU A 63 -13.88 -1.21 -14.36
N CYS A 64 -14.40 -2.38 -14.74
CA CYS A 64 -13.73 -3.27 -15.67
C CYS A 64 -13.72 -2.65 -17.08
N PRO A 65 -12.70 -2.92 -17.91
CA PRO A 65 -12.69 -2.52 -19.33
C PRO A 65 -13.89 -3.00 -20.17
N CYS A 66 -14.62 -4.05 -19.72
CA CYS A 66 -15.85 -4.50 -20.37
C CYS A 66 -17.08 -3.65 -20.02
N GLY A 67 -16.96 -2.66 -19.12
CA GLY A 67 -18.03 -1.80 -18.64
C GLY A 67 -18.75 -2.29 -17.39
N SER A 68 -18.41 -3.47 -16.86
CA SER A 68 -19.00 -3.99 -15.62
C SER A 68 -18.35 -3.39 -14.38
N ALA A 69 -19.18 -3.05 -13.39
CA ALA A 69 -18.76 -2.68 -12.03
C ALA A 69 -18.81 -3.85 -11.04
N ASP A 70 -19.24 -5.04 -11.48
CA ASP A 70 -19.21 -6.27 -10.66
C ASP A 70 -17.80 -6.83 -10.63
N VAL A 71 -16.98 -6.27 -9.74
CA VAL A 71 -15.55 -6.54 -9.63
C VAL A 71 -15.17 -6.92 -8.20
N GLU A 72 -14.27 -7.89 -8.10
CA GLU A 72 -13.66 -8.32 -6.85
C GLU A 72 -12.24 -7.79 -6.77
N VAL A 73 -11.93 -7.00 -5.74
CA VAL A 73 -10.56 -6.55 -5.48
C VAL A 73 -9.76 -7.70 -4.90
N VAL A 74 -8.67 -8.09 -5.57
CA VAL A 74 -7.81 -9.21 -5.19
C VAL A 74 -6.49 -8.77 -4.56
N ALA A 75 -6.03 -7.53 -4.81
CA ALA A 75 -4.86 -6.96 -4.15
C ALA A 75 -4.92 -5.42 -4.05
N GLY A 76 -3.97 -4.83 -3.33
CA GLY A 76 -3.82 -3.38 -3.15
C GLY A 76 -4.55 -2.80 -1.95
N ARG A 77 -5.04 -3.64 -1.03
CA ARG A 77 -5.66 -3.23 0.24
C ARG A 77 -4.83 -3.58 1.48
N ASP A 78 -3.63 -4.12 1.25
CA ASP A 78 -2.75 -4.58 2.32
C ASP A 78 -1.71 -3.53 2.68
N LEU A 79 -1.28 -3.55 3.95
CA LEU A 79 -0.08 -2.91 4.43
C LEU A 79 0.77 -3.99 5.10
N LYS A 80 2.00 -4.19 4.63
CA LYS A 80 2.89 -5.26 5.10
C LYS A 80 4.28 -4.72 5.39
N ILE A 81 4.89 -5.20 6.47
CA ILE A 81 6.33 -5.00 6.71
C ILE A 81 7.08 -5.98 5.83
N LEU A 82 7.89 -5.48 4.89
CA LEU A 82 8.74 -6.29 4.03
C LEU A 82 10.06 -6.65 4.73
N SER A 83 10.66 -5.69 5.42
CA SER A 83 11.93 -5.87 6.12
C SER A 83 12.13 -4.84 7.22
N MET A 84 12.92 -5.20 8.22
CA MET A 84 13.39 -4.31 9.27
C MET A 84 14.89 -4.53 9.48
N GLU A 85 15.67 -3.45 9.46
CA GLU A 85 17.09 -3.51 9.78
C GLU A 85 17.30 -3.09 11.23
N VAL A 86 17.82 -4.02 12.02
CA VAL A 86 18.02 -3.89 13.47
C VAL A 86 19.48 -4.21 13.78
N SER A 87 20.11 -3.38 14.63
CA SER A 87 21.49 -3.53 15.09
C SER A 87 21.64 -4.64 16.12
#